data_AF-B0RJF7-F1
#
_entry.id   AF-B0RJF7-F1
#
_cell.length_a   1.000
_cell.length_b   1.000
_cell.length_c   1.000
_cell.angle_alpha   90.00
_cell.angle_beta   90.00
_cell.angle_gamma   90.00
#
_symmetry.space_group_name_H-M   'P 1'
#
loop_
_entity.id
_entity.type
_entity.pdbx_description
1 polymer ?
#
loop_
_entity_poly.entity_id
_entity_poly.type
_entity_poly.pdbx_seq_one_letter_code
_entity_poly.pdbx_strand_id
1 'polypeptide(L)'
;MTTFYAVSNDQTQAWVAAREDTGDRPVLVWLANDRTWRRNPFLEEEFYALDRDMRFEEISPTDAAKQIRDWPKLNATTAGWILRRLQEEAPVSSDELGIPRAHAKRPTLDLAAQLRDAHGEWIAVKIYVHGESPGVHGARGLTSDIKRGKRAGLRALGPLDARYRTTSDGILVEARVKPADSIETIGA
;
A
#
# COMPACT_ATOMS: atom_id res chain seq x y z
N MET A 1 -2.69 11.42 15.88
CA MET A 1 -3.07 10.11 15.28
C MET A 1 -4.06 10.42 14.17
N THR A 2 -4.05 9.67 13.07
CA THR A 2 -4.91 9.96 11.91
C THR A 2 -6.00 8.91 11.80
N THR A 3 -7.25 9.36 11.75
CA THR A 3 -8.42 8.50 11.55
C THR A 3 -8.89 8.61 10.10
N PHE A 4 -9.25 7.48 9.50
CA PHE A 4 -9.73 7.43 8.12
C PHE A 4 -11.21 7.10 8.08
N TYR A 5 -11.90 7.62 7.07
CA TYR A 5 -13.33 7.42 6.90
C TYR A 5 -13.69 7.06 5.46
N ALA A 6 -14.57 6.08 5.30
CA ALA A 6 -15.40 5.94 4.10
C ALA A 6 -16.60 6.86 4.26
N VAL A 7 -16.73 7.82 3.35
CA VAL A 7 -17.82 8.81 3.37
C VAL A 7 -18.82 8.48 2.29
N SER A 8 -20.10 8.38 2.63
CA SER A 8 -21.16 8.04 1.69
C SER A 8 -22.37 8.96 1.79
N ASN A 9 -23.04 9.18 0.65
CA ASN A 9 -24.42 9.69 0.59
C ASN A 9 -25.31 8.57 0.04
N ASP A 10 -26.55 8.41 0.52
CA ASP A 10 -27.57 7.53 -0.08
C ASP A 10 -27.04 6.25 -0.76
N GLN A 11 -26.22 5.48 -0.03
CA GLN A 11 -25.59 4.20 -0.42
C GLN A 11 -24.39 4.27 -1.40
N THR A 12 -24.01 5.43 -1.91
CA THR A 12 -22.83 5.59 -2.77
C THR A 12 -21.68 6.20 -1.98
N GLN A 13 -20.50 5.58 -2.05
CA GLN A 13 -19.31 6.16 -1.46
C GLN A 13 -18.89 7.41 -2.25
N ALA A 14 -18.89 8.55 -1.57
CA ALA A 14 -18.58 9.86 -2.14
C ALA A 14 -17.12 10.26 -1.93
N TRP A 15 -16.51 9.87 -0.81
CA TRP A 15 -15.12 10.19 -0.48
C TRP A 15 -14.42 9.08 0.31
N VAL A 16 -13.09 9.06 0.20
CA VAL A 16 -12.20 8.54 1.26
C VAL A 16 -11.62 9.76 1.96
N ALA A 17 -11.84 9.86 3.27
CA ALA A 17 -11.42 11.01 4.07
C ALA A 17 -10.42 10.61 5.15
N ALA A 18 -9.63 11.59 5.60
CA ALA A 18 -8.69 11.47 6.70
C ALA A 18 -8.82 12.69 7.62
N ARG A 19 -8.64 12.47 8.92
CA ARG A 19 -8.62 13.53 9.93
C ARG A 19 -7.48 13.29 10.90
N GLU A 20 -6.66 14.31 11.12
CA GLU A 20 -5.64 14.27 12.16
C GLU A 20 -6.23 14.68 13.53
N ASP A 21 -5.87 13.93 14.57
CA ASP A 21 -6.32 14.16 15.96
C ASP A 21 -5.56 15.30 16.66
N THR A 22 -4.52 15.85 16.04
CA THR A 22 -3.65 16.89 16.61
C THR A 22 -3.62 18.11 15.72
N GLY A 23 -3.78 19.32 16.29
CA GLY A 23 -3.75 20.58 15.54
C GLY A 23 -5.13 21.07 15.10
N ASP A 24 -5.19 21.71 13.92
CA ASP A 24 -6.37 22.43 13.36
C ASP A 24 -7.46 21.50 12.78
N ARG A 25 -7.35 20.19 13.02
CA ARG A 25 -8.33 19.13 12.68
C ARG A 25 -9.00 19.22 11.29
N PRO A 26 -8.26 19.48 10.19
CA PRO A 26 -8.89 19.54 8.88
C PRO A 26 -9.42 18.16 8.47
N VAL A 27 -10.53 18.14 7.73
CA VAL A 27 -10.98 16.95 7.02
C VAL A 27 -10.37 16.97 5.63
N LEU A 28 -9.49 16.00 5.39
CA LEU A 28 -8.81 15.80 4.12
C LEU A 28 -9.56 14.75 3.29
N VAL A 29 -9.59 14.92 1.98
CA VAL A 29 -10.13 13.92 1.03
C VAL A 29 -9.07 13.48 0.04
N TRP A 30 -9.15 12.22 -0.39
CA TRP A 30 -8.28 11.71 -1.44
C TRP A 30 -8.67 12.25 -2.81
N LEU A 31 -7.71 12.87 -3.50
CA LEU A 31 -7.86 13.34 -4.88
C LEU A 31 -7.06 12.43 -5.83
N ALA A 32 -7.76 11.53 -6.53
CA ALA A 32 -7.12 10.60 -7.47
C ALA A 32 -6.50 11.30 -8.70
N ASN A 33 -6.88 12.54 -8.99
CA ASN A 33 -6.39 13.30 -10.13
C ASN A 33 -4.87 13.54 -10.06
N ASP A 34 -4.35 13.86 -8.89
CA ASP A 34 -2.93 14.11 -8.63
C ASP A 34 -2.34 13.23 -7.52
N ARG A 35 -3.15 12.33 -6.93
CA ARG A 35 -2.76 11.37 -5.90
C ARG A 35 -2.29 12.03 -4.60
N THR A 36 -3.03 13.06 -4.19
CA THR A 36 -2.77 13.78 -2.94
C THR A 36 -4.02 13.86 -2.07
N TRP A 37 -3.83 14.14 -0.80
CA TRP A 37 -4.90 14.51 0.13
C TRP A 37 -5.07 16.02 0.13
N ARG A 38 -6.31 16.49 0.06
CA ARG A 38 -6.65 17.92 0.04
C ARG A 38 -7.67 18.22 1.13
N ARG A 39 -7.53 19.36 1.81
CA ARG A 39 -8.59 19.84 2.70
C ARG A 39 -9.88 20.00 1.91
N ASN A 40 -10.99 19.56 2.48
CA ASN A 40 -12.31 19.77 1.91
C ASN A 40 -13.19 20.51 2.92
N PRO A 41 -13.25 21.86 2.85
CA PRO A 41 -14.00 22.66 3.81
C PRO A 41 -15.48 22.30 3.89
N PHE A 42 -16.11 21.92 2.76
CA PHE A 42 -17.51 21.51 2.76
C PHE A 42 -17.74 20.20 3.50
N LEU A 43 -16.84 19.24 3.29
CA LEU A 43 -16.91 17.98 4.01
C LEU A 43 -16.55 18.14 5.48
N GLU A 44 -15.68 19.08 5.80
CA GLU A 44 -15.33 19.46 7.18
C GLU A 44 -16.54 20.03 7.92
N GLU A 45 -17.29 20.95 7.29
CA GLU A 45 -18.55 21.47 7.82
C GLU A 45 -19.56 20.33 8.09
N GLU A 46 -19.78 19.44 7.11
CA GLU A 46 -20.64 18.26 7.28
C GLU A 46 -20.15 17.30 8.37
N PHE A 47 -18.83 17.08 8.47
CA PHE A 47 -18.24 16.21 9.49
C PHE A 47 -18.48 16.72 10.90
N TYR A 48 -18.59 18.04 11.10
CA TYR A 48 -18.85 18.64 12.40
C TYR A 48 -20.31 19.03 12.63
N ALA A 49 -21.17 18.90 11.62
CA ALA A 49 -22.60 19.19 11.75
C ALA A 49 -23.27 18.19 12.72
N LEU A 50 -24.32 18.69 13.41
CA LEU A 50 -25.16 17.87 14.29
C LEU A 50 -26.14 17.01 13.49
N ASP A 51 -26.67 17.57 12.41
CA ASP A 51 -27.50 16.88 11.43
C ASP A 51 -26.69 16.79 10.14
N ARG A 52 -26.56 15.58 9.59
CA ARG A 52 -25.61 15.29 8.50
C ARG A 52 -26.31 14.56 7.38
N ASP A 53 -26.07 15.02 6.16
CA ASP A 53 -26.52 14.31 4.97
C ASP A 53 -25.57 13.15 4.61
N MET A 54 -24.31 13.23 5.05
CA MET A 54 -23.29 12.22 4.79
C MET A 54 -23.03 11.30 5.99
N ARG A 55 -22.79 10.03 5.70
CA ARG A 55 -22.35 9.03 6.68
C ARG A 55 -20.85 8.88 6.65
N PHE A 56 -20.24 8.87 7.84
CA PHE A 56 -18.81 8.71 8.04
C PHE A 56 -18.55 7.40 8.78
N GLU A 57 -18.11 6.39 8.04
CA GLU A 57 -17.74 5.09 8.60
C GLU A 57 -16.23 5.06 8.79
N GLU A 58 -15.76 4.86 10.03
CA GLU A 58 -14.33 4.74 10.31
C GLU A 58 -13.76 3.48 9.65
N ILE A 59 -12.64 3.61 8.95
CA ILE A 59 -11.96 2.53 8.27
C ILE A 59 -10.50 2.45 8.71
N SER A 60 -9.91 1.25 8.59
CA SER A 60 -8.49 1.07 8.90
C SER A 60 -7.61 1.80 7.87
N PRO A 61 -6.37 2.20 8.23
CA PRO A 61 -5.41 2.75 7.27
C PRO A 61 -5.13 1.81 6.09
N THR A 62 -5.18 0.49 6.33
CA THR A 62 -5.02 -0.54 5.30
C THR A 62 -6.20 -0.56 4.32
N ASP A 63 -7.43 -0.37 4.81
CA ASP A 63 -8.61 -0.32 3.94
C ASP A 63 -8.70 0.99 3.18
N ALA A 64 -8.31 2.11 3.81
CA ALA A 64 -8.12 3.37 3.11
C ALA A 64 -7.12 3.21 1.94
N ALA A 65 -5.97 2.56 2.18
CA ALA A 65 -4.97 2.28 1.15
C ALA A 65 -5.53 1.45 -0.03
N LYS A 66 -6.42 0.49 0.23
CA LYS A 66 -7.10 -0.29 -0.81
C LYS A 66 -8.07 0.58 -1.61
N GLN A 67 -8.91 1.36 -0.94
CA GLN A 67 -9.93 2.18 -1.58
C GLN A 67 -9.32 3.28 -2.46
N ILE A 68 -8.28 3.97 -1.99
CA ILE A 68 -7.68 5.08 -2.74
C ILE A 68 -6.96 4.63 -4.02
N ARG A 69 -6.59 3.35 -4.15
CA ARG A 69 -5.89 2.81 -5.32
C ARG A 69 -6.75 2.90 -6.58
N ASP A 70 -8.01 2.47 -6.47
CA ASP A 70 -8.95 2.39 -7.58
C ASP A 70 -9.96 3.55 -7.54
N TRP A 71 -9.68 4.56 -6.71
CA TRP A 71 -10.56 5.71 -6.54
C TRP A 71 -10.71 6.50 -7.84
N PRO A 72 -11.94 6.83 -8.26
CA PRO A 72 -12.17 7.52 -9.52
C PRO A 72 -11.62 8.95 -9.46
N LYS A 73 -11.11 9.40 -10.61
CA LYS A 73 -10.78 10.82 -10.80
C LYS A 73 -12.06 11.65 -10.87
N LEU A 74 -12.03 12.84 -10.28
CA LEU A 74 -13.09 13.83 -10.50
C LEU A 74 -13.06 14.27 -11.96
N ASN A 75 -14.24 14.23 -12.59
CA ASN A 75 -14.43 14.68 -13.96
C ASN A 75 -14.44 16.22 -13.98
N ALA A 76 -13.51 16.83 -14.70
CA ALA A 76 -13.37 18.28 -14.77
C ALA A 76 -14.60 18.98 -15.40
N THR A 77 -15.35 18.29 -16.26
CA THR A 77 -16.55 18.85 -16.91
C THR A 77 -17.72 18.94 -15.94
N THR A 78 -17.93 17.92 -15.10
CA THR A 78 -19.10 17.84 -14.20
C THR A 78 -18.79 18.30 -12.77
N ALA A 79 -17.54 18.18 -12.34
CA ALA A 79 -17.08 18.51 -10.99
C ALA A 79 -15.91 19.52 -10.99
N GLY A 80 -15.75 20.29 -12.07
CA GLY A 80 -14.62 21.22 -12.24
C GLY A 80 -14.49 22.28 -11.15
N TRP A 81 -15.62 22.75 -10.60
CA TRP A 81 -15.62 23.74 -9.52
C TRP A 81 -15.05 23.16 -8.21
N ILE A 82 -15.42 21.92 -7.86
CA ILE A 82 -14.89 21.19 -6.69
C ILE A 82 -13.41 20.93 -6.91
N LEU A 83 -13.06 20.40 -8.09
CA LEU A 83 -11.68 20.06 -8.42
C LEU A 83 -10.75 21.27 -8.29
N ARG A 84 -11.13 22.42 -8.84
CA ARG A 84 -10.32 23.65 -8.76
C ARG A 84 -10.13 24.09 -7.31
N ARG A 85 -11.20 24.09 -6.52
CA ARG A 85 -11.13 24.49 -5.11
C ARG A 85 -10.26 23.55 -4.27
N LEU A 86 -10.37 22.23 -4.48
CA LEU A 86 -9.49 21.27 -3.81
C LEU A 86 -8.02 21.44 -4.22
N GLN A 87 -7.75 21.85 -5.46
CA GLN A 87 -6.39 22.09 -5.94
C GLN A 87 -5.75 23.39 -5.42
N GLU A 88 -6.56 24.34 -4.93
CA GLU A 88 -6.10 25.56 -4.24
C GLU A 88 -5.56 25.25 -2.83
N GLU A 89 -6.03 24.17 -2.20
CA GLU A 89 -5.58 23.72 -0.87
C GLU A 89 -4.19 23.07 -0.92
N ALA A 90 -3.42 23.15 0.16
CA ALA A 90 -2.10 22.52 0.23
C ALA A 90 -2.21 20.98 0.11
N PRO A 91 -1.38 20.32 -0.72
CA PRO A 91 -1.37 18.87 -0.82
C PRO A 91 -0.71 18.25 0.42
N VAL A 92 -1.31 17.16 0.91
CA VAL A 92 -0.72 16.29 1.93
C VAL A 92 -0.47 14.91 1.32
N SER A 93 0.70 14.34 1.57
CA SER A 93 1.02 13.00 1.08
C SER A 93 0.38 11.90 1.94
N SER A 94 0.15 10.73 1.35
CA SER A 94 -0.31 9.54 2.08
C SER A 94 0.66 9.14 3.21
N ASP A 95 1.95 9.46 3.09
CA ASP A 95 2.95 9.15 4.10
C ASP A 95 2.84 10.02 5.35
N GLU A 96 2.57 11.31 5.15
CA GLU A 96 2.31 12.24 6.25
C GLU A 96 1.09 11.79 7.07
N LEU A 97 0.10 11.19 6.41
CA LEU A 97 -1.08 10.66 7.08
C LEU A 97 -0.90 9.25 7.66
N GLY A 98 0.28 8.63 7.48
CA GLY A 98 0.54 7.28 7.98
C GLY A 98 -0.21 6.18 7.22
N ILE A 99 -0.64 6.44 5.97
CA ILE A 99 -1.18 5.39 5.12
C ILE A 99 -0.04 4.48 4.69
N PRO A 100 -0.19 3.14 4.86
CA PRO A 100 0.80 2.21 4.34
C PRO A 100 0.96 2.41 2.84
N ARG A 101 2.15 2.84 2.38
CA ARG A 101 2.48 2.77 0.96
C ARG A 101 2.19 1.35 0.50
N ALA A 102 1.39 1.20 -0.55
CA ALA A 102 1.21 -0.08 -1.25
C ALA A 102 2.57 -0.51 -1.80
N HIS A 103 3.35 -1.13 -0.92
CA HIS A 103 4.74 -1.48 -1.00
C HIS A 103 5.57 -0.51 -1.84
N ALA A 104 6.19 0.48 -1.17
CA ALA A 104 7.43 1.05 -1.69
C ALA A 104 8.27 -0.15 -2.15
N LYS A 105 8.50 -0.24 -3.46
CA LYS A 105 9.25 -1.33 -4.09
C LYS A 105 10.57 -1.40 -3.33
N ARG A 106 10.71 -2.37 -2.42
CA ARG A 106 11.87 -2.45 -1.53
C ARG A 106 13.09 -2.41 -2.46
N PRO A 107 13.97 -1.40 -2.35
CA PRO A 107 15.13 -1.32 -3.22
C PRO A 107 15.82 -2.67 -3.17
N THR A 108 16.12 -3.24 -4.34
CA THR A 108 16.69 -4.60 -4.42
C THR A 108 18.04 -4.68 -3.67
N LEU A 109 18.70 -3.53 -3.49
CA LEU A 109 19.92 -3.36 -2.69
C LEU A 109 19.68 -3.57 -1.19
N ASP A 110 18.61 -3.04 -0.61
CA ASP A 110 18.30 -3.20 0.83
C ASP A 110 17.94 -4.66 1.16
N LEU A 111 17.20 -5.32 0.26
CA LEU A 111 16.91 -6.74 0.39
C LEU A 111 18.19 -7.59 0.28
N ALA A 112 19.12 -7.19 -0.59
CA ALA A 112 20.37 -7.93 -0.76
C ALA A 112 21.27 -7.82 0.49
N ALA A 113 21.34 -6.64 1.12
CA ALA A 113 22.05 -6.46 2.38
C ALA A 113 21.44 -7.32 3.50
N GLN A 114 20.12 -7.27 3.69
CA GLN A 114 19.44 -8.08 4.70
C GLN A 114 19.64 -9.58 4.51
N LEU A 115 19.52 -10.08 3.28
CA LEU A 115 19.74 -11.51 3.01
C LEU A 115 21.18 -11.94 3.30
N ARG A 116 22.16 -11.06 3.12
CA ARG A 116 23.56 -11.31 3.46
C ARG A 116 23.74 -11.40 4.98
N ASP A 117 23.14 -10.47 5.71
CA ASP A 117 23.31 -10.33 7.16
C ASP A 117 22.42 -11.31 7.94
N ALA A 118 21.40 -11.88 7.29
CA ALA A 118 20.44 -12.81 7.88
C ALA A 118 21.00 -14.21 8.13
N HIS A 119 22.24 -14.53 7.73
CA HIS A 119 22.92 -15.80 7.99
C HIS A 119 22.06 -17.08 7.77
N GLY A 120 21.18 -17.07 6.76
CA GLY A 120 20.30 -18.21 6.43
C GLY A 120 18.87 -18.13 6.97
N GLU A 121 18.48 -17.04 7.63
CA GLU A 121 17.10 -16.78 8.02
C GLU A 121 16.21 -16.42 6.83
N TRP A 122 14.90 -16.71 6.98
CA TRP A 122 13.89 -16.39 5.98
C TRP A 122 13.51 -14.91 6.06
N ILE A 123 13.86 -14.15 5.02
CA ILE A 123 13.55 -12.73 4.92
C ILE A 123 12.35 -12.53 4.00
N ALA A 124 11.40 -11.72 4.47
CA ALA A 124 10.25 -11.30 3.68
C ALA A 124 10.69 -10.49 2.45
N VAL A 125 10.30 -10.95 1.26
CA VAL A 125 10.61 -10.31 -0.02
C VAL A 125 9.43 -9.48 -0.51
N LYS A 126 8.22 -10.06 -0.46
CA LYS A 126 6.99 -9.42 -0.94
C LYS A 126 5.77 -10.12 -0.36
N ILE A 127 4.72 -9.39 -0.05
CA ILE A 127 3.39 -9.93 0.23
C ILE A 127 2.47 -9.59 -0.95
N TYR A 128 1.68 -10.56 -1.41
CA TYR A 128 0.59 -10.37 -2.36
C TYR A 128 -0.72 -10.33 -1.57
N VAL A 129 -1.34 -9.16 -1.45
CA VAL A 129 -2.51 -8.99 -0.58
C VAL A 129 -3.72 -9.75 -1.15
N HIS A 130 -4.57 -10.29 -0.28
CA HIS A 130 -5.84 -10.90 -0.70
C HIS A 130 -6.66 -9.89 -1.53
N GLY A 131 -7.11 -10.33 -2.72
CA GLY A 131 -7.83 -9.48 -3.68
C GLY A 131 -6.96 -8.90 -4.81
N GLU A 132 -5.63 -8.96 -4.71
CA GLU A 132 -4.75 -8.58 -5.82
C GLU A 132 -4.55 -9.75 -6.79
N SER A 133 -4.92 -9.58 -8.06
CA SER A 133 -4.44 -10.45 -9.13
C SER A 133 -3.03 -10.00 -9.56
N PRO A 134 -2.02 -10.88 -9.61
CA PRO A 134 -2.10 -12.34 -9.59
C PRO A 134 -1.54 -12.89 -8.27
N GLY A 135 -2.32 -12.96 -7.18
CA GLY A 135 -1.81 -13.28 -5.84
C GLY A 135 -0.98 -14.57 -5.77
N VAL A 136 -1.58 -15.72 -6.05
CA VAL A 136 -0.89 -17.04 -5.99
C VAL A 136 0.08 -17.20 -7.16
N HIS A 137 -0.35 -16.85 -8.37
CA HIS A 137 0.45 -17.06 -9.58
C HIS A 137 1.70 -16.17 -9.60
N GLY A 138 1.56 -14.91 -9.17
CA GLY A 138 2.65 -13.97 -8.98
C GLY A 138 3.61 -14.40 -7.87
N ALA A 139 3.09 -14.88 -6.73
CA ALA A 139 3.93 -15.45 -5.67
C ALA A 139 4.77 -16.62 -6.17
N ARG A 140 4.13 -17.58 -6.87
CA ARG A 140 4.82 -18.73 -7.48
C ARG A 140 5.87 -18.31 -8.51
N GLY A 141 5.53 -17.35 -9.38
CA GLY A 141 6.47 -16.80 -10.37
C GLY A 141 7.68 -16.14 -9.71
N LEU A 142 7.45 -15.29 -8.71
CA LEU A 142 8.52 -14.61 -7.97
C LEU A 142 9.41 -15.59 -7.21
N THR A 143 8.84 -16.57 -6.52
CA THR A 143 9.61 -17.65 -5.87
C THR A 143 10.49 -18.39 -6.88
N SER A 144 9.96 -18.73 -8.05
CA SER A 144 10.72 -19.39 -9.13
C SER A 144 11.85 -18.51 -9.65
N ASP A 145 11.60 -17.21 -9.87
CA ASP A 145 12.61 -16.26 -10.32
C ASP A 145 13.78 -16.14 -9.34
N ILE A 146 13.49 -16.10 -8.03
CA ILE A 146 14.51 -16.00 -6.98
C ILE A 146 15.37 -17.27 -6.97
N LYS A 147 14.75 -18.46 -6.96
CA LYS A 147 15.47 -19.75 -7.00
C LYS A 147 16.36 -19.89 -8.24
N ARG A 148 15.92 -19.36 -9.38
CA ARG A 148 16.66 -19.39 -10.65
C ARG A 148 17.69 -18.26 -10.80
N GLY A 149 17.86 -17.40 -9.79
CA GLY A 149 18.77 -16.25 -9.88
C GLY A 149 18.38 -15.24 -10.95
N LYS A 150 17.11 -15.18 -11.37
CA LYS A 150 16.66 -14.24 -12.41
C LYS A 150 16.57 -12.78 -11.92
N ARG A 151 16.67 -12.56 -10.60
CA ARG A 151 16.67 -11.23 -9.98
C ARG A 151 18.10 -10.69 -9.93
N ALA A 152 18.45 -9.83 -10.89
CA ALA A 152 19.80 -9.30 -11.08
C ALA A 152 20.44 -8.76 -9.78
N GLY A 153 19.71 -7.97 -9.00
CA GLY A 153 20.22 -7.41 -7.74
C GLY A 153 20.41 -8.41 -6.60
N LEU A 154 19.96 -9.66 -6.74
CA LEU A 154 20.16 -10.73 -5.76
C LEU A 154 21.21 -11.76 -6.18
N ARG A 155 21.67 -11.73 -7.44
CA ARG A 155 22.63 -12.71 -7.98
C ARG A 155 23.96 -12.74 -7.23
N ALA A 156 24.39 -11.58 -6.72
CA ALA A 156 25.65 -11.45 -6.00
C ALA A 156 25.69 -12.21 -4.65
N LEU A 157 24.55 -12.70 -4.17
CA LEU A 157 24.45 -13.47 -2.93
C LEU A 157 24.67 -14.97 -3.13
N GLY A 158 24.84 -15.43 -4.37
CA GLY A 158 24.93 -16.85 -4.68
C GLY A 158 23.56 -17.55 -4.68
N PRO A 159 23.52 -18.89 -4.50
CA PRO A 159 22.28 -19.65 -4.52
C PRO A 159 21.32 -19.24 -3.41
N LEU A 160 20.06 -18.96 -3.78
CA LEU A 160 19.00 -18.60 -2.84
C LEU A 160 17.92 -19.68 -2.79
N ASP A 161 17.40 -19.91 -1.59
CA ASP A 161 16.10 -20.56 -1.40
C ASP A 161 14.99 -19.52 -1.41
N ALA A 162 13.82 -19.89 -1.89
CA ALA A 162 12.62 -19.07 -1.80
C ALA A 162 11.38 -19.94 -1.54
N ARG A 163 10.41 -19.38 -0.83
CA ARG A 163 9.10 -20.02 -0.61
C ARG A 163 8.00 -18.96 -0.60
N TYR A 164 6.75 -19.41 -0.67
CA TYR A 164 5.61 -18.56 -0.37
C TYR A 164 4.69 -19.27 0.63
N ARG A 165 4.03 -18.50 1.48
CA ARG A 165 3.05 -18.98 2.46
C ARG A 165 1.85 -18.05 2.54
N THR A 166 0.68 -18.62 2.80
CA THR A 166 -0.53 -17.83 3.07
C THR A 166 -0.48 -17.30 4.50
N THR A 167 -0.88 -16.04 4.67
CA THR A 167 -0.93 -15.28 5.93
C THR A 167 -2.28 -14.57 6.00
N SER A 168 -2.64 -14.00 7.15
CA SER A 168 -3.84 -13.16 7.29
C SER A 168 -3.89 -12.01 6.29
N ASP A 169 -2.72 -11.51 5.90
CA ASP A 169 -2.56 -10.30 5.08
C ASP A 169 -2.41 -10.63 3.58
N GLY A 170 -2.42 -11.91 3.21
CA GLY A 170 -2.20 -12.37 1.83
C GLY A 170 -1.12 -13.46 1.70
N ILE A 171 -0.44 -13.51 0.56
CA ILE A 171 0.59 -14.51 0.26
C ILE A 171 1.97 -13.89 0.39
N LEU A 172 2.70 -14.26 1.43
CA LEU A 172 4.05 -13.81 1.71
C LEU A 172 5.08 -14.67 0.97
N VAL A 173 5.93 -14.04 0.15
CA VAL A 173 7.14 -14.63 -0.44
C VAL A 173 8.33 -14.30 0.44
N GLU A 174 9.09 -15.33 0.80
CA GLU A 174 10.30 -15.24 1.60
C GLU A 174 11.48 -15.83 0.82
N ALA A 175 12.69 -15.34 1.10
CA ALA A 175 13.94 -15.86 0.57
C ALA A 175 15.00 -15.97 1.66
N ARG A 176 15.98 -16.84 1.45
CA ARG A 176 17.18 -16.96 2.29
C ARG A 176 18.38 -17.36 1.43
N VAL A 177 19.58 -17.04 1.90
CA VAL A 177 20.82 -17.58 1.32
C VAL A 177 20.91 -19.07 1.64
N LYS A 178 21.26 -19.90 0.66
CA LYS A 178 21.47 -21.32 0.93
C LYS A 178 22.71 -21.50 1.82
N PRO A 179 22.63 -22.33 2.87
CA PRO A 179 23.81 -22.73 3.63
C PRO A 179 24.83 -23.39 2.70
N ALA A 180 26.12 -23.11 2.90
CA ALA A 180 27.21 -23.66 2.08
C ALA A 180 27.22 -25.20 2.03
N ASP A 181 26.69 -25.87 3.05
CA ASP A 181 26.63 -27.33 3.15
C ASP A 181 25.51 -27.98 2.31
N SER A 182 24.73 -27.21 1.55
CA SER A 182 23.64 -27.73 0.69
C SER A 182 24.03 -27.88 -0.79
N ILE A 183 25.32 -27.77 -1.12
CA ILE A 183 25.82 -28.21 -2.43
C ILE A 183 25.94 -29.72 -2.35
N GLU A 184 24.89 -30.44 -2.74
CA GLU A 184 24.99 -31.87 -3.01
C GLU A 184 26.12 -32.06 -4.02
N THR A 185 27.20 -32.66 -3.55
CA THR A 185 28.20 -33.33 -4.37
C THR A 185 27.47 -34.39 -5.18
N ILE A 186 27.05 -34.04 -6.40
CA ILE A 186 26.67 -35.03 -7.39
C ILE A 186 27.98 -35.73 -7.76
N GLY A 187 28.09 -36.97 -7.28
CA GLY A 187 29.26 -37.82 -7.39
C GLY A 187 29.72 -38.05 -8.83
N ALA A 188 31.04 -38.26 -8.90
CA ALA A 188 31.80 -38.73 -10.05
C ALA A 188 31.33 -40.09 -10.58
#